data_AF-A0A382VSC5-F1
#
_entry.id   AF-A0A382VSC5-F1
#
_cell.length_a   1.000
_cell.length_b   1.000
_cell.length_c   1.000
_cell.angle_alpha   90.00
_cell.angle_beta   90.00
_cell.angle_gamma   90.00
#
_symmetry.space_group_name_H-M   'P 1'
#
loop_
_entity.id
_entity.type
_entity.pdbx_description
1 polymer ?
#
loop_
_entity_poly.entity_id
_entity_poly.type
_entity_poly.pdbx_seq_one_letter_code
_entity_poly.pdbx_strand_id
1 'polypeptide(L)'
;IKIPAGQIYPYQLEKIAQLSEMYSIGSAHVSTRENIQLHWVVLEDVSEIMHGLADVGLTSREACGNTVRNVMCSPLSGVCDNEAFDATPYAIATAKFLLRNPLNQSLPRKFKFNFSCCENHGMTRIVDVGLIPQIREIDGKNQRGFKIFLGGGLGNKSYVGHQLEDFTSDEDLLYTSIAVLQIFDRMGDRKNMARNRMRYLVHEMGWEKFQGLVLKQRAIVRTTQSVIVRLNTKQSANEIKRPISVSDESGSTPDGYARWLKSTTYKQKQEGYSSVFITLEAG
;
A
#
# COMPACT_ATOMS: atom_id res chain seq x y z
N ILE A 1 -5.62 12.31 4.05
CA ILE A 1 -4.91 11.60 5.14
C ILE A 1 -4.27 10.35 4.56
N LYS A 2 -2.97 10.12 4.78
CA LYS A 2 -2.23 8.96 4.25
C LYS A 2 -2.34 7.81 5.25
N ILE A 3 -2.90 6.68 4.83
CA ILE A 3 -3.13 5.50 5.68
C ILE A 3 -2.43 4.30 5.01
N PRO A 4 -1.15 4.06 5.34
CA PRO A 4 -0.39 2.96 4.76
C PRO A 4 -1.12 1.63 4.90
N ALA A 5 -1.16 0.85 3.82
CA ALA A 5 -1.85 -0.44 3.75
C ALA A 5 -3.36 -0.41 4.03
N GLY A 6 -3.98 0.78 4.11
CA GLY A 6 -5.37 0.93 4.53
C GLY A 6 -5.65 0.52 5.98
N GLN A 7 -4.60 0.25 6.77
CA GLN A 7 -4.74 -0.18 8.15
C GLN A 7 -4.97 1.03 9.04
N ILE A 8 -6.14 1.06 9.70
CA ILE A 8 -6.52 2.09 10.64
C ILE A 8 -7.00 1.45 11.95
N TYR A 9 -6.57 2.02 13.08
CA TYR A 9 -7.03 1.58 14.40
C TYR A 9 -8.29 2.35 14.84
N PRO A 10 -9.13 1.79 15.74
CA PRO A 10 -10.36 2.46 16.19
C PRO A 10 -10.13 3.90 16.70
N TYR A 11 -9.13 4.11 17.56
CA TYR A 11 -8.79 5.44 18.09
C TYR A 11 -8.34 6.43 17.00
N GLN A 12 -7.75 5.95 15.90
CA GLN A 12 -7.38 6.78 14.76
C GLN A 12 -8.62 7.20 13.97
N LEU A 13 -9.57 6.27 13.79
CA LEU A 13 -10.83 6.55 13.12
C LEU A 13 -11.69 7.54 13.92
N GLU A 14 -11.77 7.37 15.24
CA GLU A 14 -12.42 8.32 16.15
C GLU A 14 -11.79 9.72 16.07
N LYS A 15 -10.45 9.79 16.07
CA LYS A 15 -9.75 11.08 15.92
C LYS A 15 -10.08 11.75 14.58
N ILE A 16 -10.15 11.00 13.49
CA ILE A 16 -10.55 11.53 12.18
C ILE A 16 -11.99 12.05 12.21
N ALA A 17 -12.91 11.33 12.85
CA ALA A 17 -14.29 11.77 13.01
C ALA A 17 -14.38 13.09 13.78
N GLN A 18 -13.69 13.19 14.92
CA GLN A 18 -13.60 14.42 15.72
C GLN A 18 -13.07 15.60 14.88
N LEU A 19 -11.96 15.40 14.16
CA LEU A 19 -11.39 16.44 13.30
C LEU A 19 -12.33 16.83 12.16
N SER A 20 -13.10 15.88 11.64
CA SER A 20 -14.11 16.12 10.60
C SER A 20 -15.28 16.97 11.09
N GLU A 21 -15.74 16.73 12.32
CA GLU A 21 -16.81 17.49 12.95
C GLU A 21 -16.38 18.91 13.34
N MET A 22 -15.14 19.07 13.82
CA MET A 22 -14.63 20.36 14.28
C MET A 22 -14.19 21.29 13.14
N TYR A 23 -13.52 20.75 12.13
CA TYR A 23 -12.78 21.55 11.13
C TYR A 23 -13.19 21.28 9.68
N SER A 24 -14.32 20.58 9.49
CA SER A 24 -14.92 20.23 8.20
C SER A 24 -16.45 20.22 8.39
N ILE A 25 -17.19 19.61 7.47
CA ILE A 25 -18.66 19.52 7.48
C ILE A 25 -19.19 18.25 8.18
N GLY A 26 -18.40 17.63 9.06
CA GLY A 26 -18.79 16.37 9.72
C GLY A 26 -18.80 15.15 8.78
N SER A 27 -18.18 15.23 7.60
CA SER A 27 -18.05 14.10 6.67
C SER A 27 -16.61 13.83 6.22
N ALA A 28 -16.30 12.55 6.04
CA ALA A 28 -15.02 12.06 5.57
C ALA A 28 -15.22 11.04 4.45
N HIS A 29 -14.41 11.11 3.40
CA HIS A 29 -14.54 10.28 2.22
C HIS A 29 -13.43 9.23 2.12
N VAL A 30 -13.80 7.96 1.99
CA VAL A 30 -12.85 6.86 1.74
C VAL A 30 -12.52 6.79 0.25
N SER A 31 -11.25 6.99 -0.07
CA SER A 31 -10.78 7.01 -1.45
C SER A 31 -10.45 5.61 -1.99
N THR A 32 -10.42 5.49 -3.31
CA THR A 32 -9.96 4.30 -4.08
C THR A 32 -8.51 3.87 -3.84
N ARG A 33 -7.78 4.54 -2.93
CA ARG A 33 -6.42 4.19 -2.54
C ARG A 33 -6.24 4.02 -1.05
N GLU A 34 -7.30 3.56 -0.37
CA GLU A 34 -7.27 3.22 1.06
C GLU A 34 -6.91 4.42 1.95
N ASN A 35 -7.13 5.64 1.47
CA ASN A 35 -6.93 6.89 2.21
C ASN A 35 -8.28 7.50 2.60
N ILE A 36 -8.26 8.39 3.59
CA ILE A 36 -9.40 9.23 3.96
C ILE A 36 -9.17 10.68 3.52
N GLN A 37 -10.22 11.36 3.05
CA GLN A 37 -10.22 12.76 2.63
C GLN A 37 -11.23 13.57 3.44
N LEU A 38 -10.79 14.70 4.00
CA LEU A 38 -11.65 15.72 4.58
C LEU A 38 -11.79 16.85 3.57
N HIS A 39 -13.01 17.35 3.39
CA HIS A 39 -13.34 18.42 2.45
C HIS A 39 -13.79 19.66 3.22
N TRP A 40 -13.84 20.83 2.58
CA TRP A 40 -14.32 22.07 3.20
C TRP A 40 -13.53 22.54 4.44
N VAL A 41 -12.28 22.07 4.56
CA VAL A 41 -11.34 22.54 5.57
C VAL A 41 -10.91 23.97 5.24
N VAL A 42 -11.04 24.87 6.21
CA VAL A 42 -10.55 26.26 6.10
C VAL A 42 -9.04 26.27 6.31
N LEU A 43 -8.32 27.14 5.60
CA LEU A 43 -6.85 27.13 5.57
C LEU A 43 -6.23 27.36 6.95
N GLU A 44 -6.86 28.22 7.76
CA GLU A 44 -6.43 28.59 9.10
C GLU A 44 -6.44 27.39 10.07
N ASP A 45 -7.34 26.42 9.85
CA ASP A 45 -7.51 25.24 10.71
C ASP A 45 -6.60 24.07 10.31
N VAL A 46 -5.87 24.20 9.20
CA VAL A 46 -5.04 23.10 8.67
C VAL A 46 -3.96 22.68 9.67
N SER A 47 -3.38 23.61 10.43
CA SER A 47 -2.37 23.27 11.45
C SER A 47 -2.96 22.40 12.56
N GLU A 48 -4.17 22.69 13.02
CA GLU A 48 -4.85 21.94 14.07
C GLU A 48 -5.18 20.52 13.62
N ILE A 49 -5.66 20.37 12.38
CA ILE A 49 -5.87 19.04 11.79
C ILE A 49 -4.54 18.28 11.71
N MET A 50 -3.46 18.93 11.27
CA MET A 50 -2.16 18.27 11.16
C MET A 50 -1.60 17.83 12.53
N HIS A 51 -1.79 18.63 13.58
CA HIS A 51 -1.43 18.25 14.95
C HIS A 51 -2.30 17.11 15.47
N GLY A 52 -3.62 17.21 15.34
CA GLY A 52 -4.53 16.16 15.81
C GLY A 52 -4.33 14.81 15.09
N LEU A 53 -3.92 14.83 13.81
CA LEU A 53 -3.50 13.62 13.11
C LEU A 53 -2.17 13.07 13.68
N ALA A 54 -1.21 13.93 13.98
CA ALA A 54 0.08 13.52 14.52
C ALA A 54 -0.04 12.86 15.91
N ASP A 55 -0.98 13.32 16.75
CA ASP A 55 -1.26 12.76 18.08
C ASP A 55 -1.59 11.26 18.05
N VAL A 56 -2.21 10.80 16.95
CA VAL A 56 -2.58 9.39 16.75
C VAL A 56 -1.68 8.67 15.73
N GLY A 57 -0.52 9.26 15.42
CA GLY A 57 0.47 8.68 14.51
C GLY A 57 0.08 8.71 13.03
N LEU A 58 -0.88 9.55 12.64
CA LEU A 58 -1.29 9.76 11.25
C LEU A 58 -0.61 10.99 10.63
N THR A 59 -0.66 11.07 9.29
CA THR A 59 -0.13 12.24 8.58
C THR A 59 -0.86 12.52 7.26
N SER A 60 -0.89 13.78 6.85
CA SER A 60 -1.31 14.21 5.50
C SER A 60 -0.13 14.39 4.53
N ARG A 61 1.10 14.32 5.03
CA ARG A 61 2.31 14.62 4.26
C ARG A 61 2.48 13.62 3.12
N GLU A 62 2.80 14.15 1.94
CA GLU A 62 3.00 13.39 0.69
C GLU A 62 1.79 12.53 0.28
N ALA A 63 0.59 12.85 0.76
CA ALA A 63 -0.65 12.24 0.25
C ALA A 63 -0.97 12.71 -1.19
N CYS A 64 -0.55 13.94 -1.52
CA CYS A 64 -0.74 14.60 -2.80
C CYS A 64 0.61 15.07 -3.38
N GLY A 65 0.57 15.73 -4.55
CA GLY A 65 1.77 16.23 -5.22
C GLY A 65 2.47 15.20 -6.12
N ASN A 66 3.70 15.53 -6.48
CA ASN A 66 4.61 14.69 -7.28
C ASN A 66 5.53 13.86 -6.36
N THR A 67 4.89 13.02 -5.58
CA THR A 67 5.50 12.11 -4.61
C THR A 67 4.85 10.75 -4.74
N VAL A 68 5.34 9.80 -3.95
CA VAL A 68 4.72 8.49 -3.72
C VAL A 68 3.44 8.70 -2.92
N ARG A 69 2.33 8.30 -3.55
CA ARG A 69 0.98 8.30 -2.97
C ARG A 69 0.89 7.27 -1.85
N ASN A 70 -0.34 6.97 -1.41
CA ASN A 70 -0.51 5.87 -0.46
C ASN A 70 0.08 4.57 -1.00
N VAL A 71 0.79 3.86 -0.13
CA VAL A 71 1.27 2.50 -0.39
C VAL A 71 0.15 1.58 0.04
N MET A 72 -0.54 1.03 -0.96
CA MET A 72 -1.72 0.20 -0.74
C MET A 72 -1.33 -1.22 -0.39
N CYS A 73 -2.22 -1.91 0.34
CA CYS A 73 -2.13 -3.34 0.59
C CYS A 73 -3.51 -3.95 0.50
N SER A 74 -3.63 -5.16 -0.08
CA SER A 74 -4.92 -5.84 -0.15
C SER A 74 -5.55 -5.94 1.25
N PRO A 75 -6.85 -5.62 1.42
CA PRO A 75 -7.52 -5.63 2.74
C PRO A 75 -7.60 -7.03 3.35
N LEU A 76 -7.33 -8.08 2.55
CA LEU A 76 -7.27 -9.47 3.00
C LEU A 76 -5.84 -9.94 3.31
N SER A 77 -4.84 -9.06 3.27
CA SER A 77 -3.45 -9.42 3.63
C SER A 77 -3.38 -9.80 5.11
N GLY A 78 -2.74 -10.93 5.40
CA GLY A 78 -2.66 -11.52 6.74
C GLY A 78 -3.76 -12.53 7.06
N VAL A 79 -4.85 -12.56 6.27
CA VAL A 79 -6.03 -13.40 6.53
C VAL A 79 -6.50 -14.23 5.33
N CYS A 80 -5.98 -13.97 4.14
CA CYS A 80 -6.35 -14.67 2.91
C CYS A 80 -5.81 -16.11 2.88
N ASP A 81 -6.64 -17.08 2.50
CA ASP A 81 -6.24 -18.48 2.37
C ASP A 81 -5.16 -18.73 1.31
N ASN A 82 -5.14 -17.90 0.26
CA ASN A 82 -4.27 -18.06 -0.90
C ASN A 82 -2.99 -17.20 -0.85
N GLU A 83 -2.74 -16.47 0.25
CA GLU A 83 -1.55 -15.64 0.36
C GLU A 83 -0.32 -16.46 0.76
N ALA A 84 0.84 -16.13 0.19
CA ALA A 84 2.09 -16.78 0.58
C ALA A 84 2.53 -16.35 1.98
N PHE A 85 2.46 -15.04 2.27
CA PHE A 85 2.71 -14.45 3.58
C PHE A 85 2.06 -13.05 3.64
N ASP A 86 1.94 -12.48 4.84
CA ASP A 86 1.37 -11.15 5.04
C ASP A 86 2.27 -10.03 4.46
N ALA A 87 1.74 -9.32 3.47
CA ALA A 87 2.41 -8.19 2.83
C ALA A 87 2.26 -6.86 3.61
N THR A 88 1.38 -6.79 4.61
CA THR A 88 1.07 -5.56 5.38
C THR A 88 2.31 -4.93 6.01
N PRO A 89 3.22 -5.68 6.69
CA PRO A 89 4.43 -5.10 7.26
C PRO A 89 5.33 -4.45 6.21
N TYR A 90 5.39 -5.03 5.01
CA TYR A 90 6.20 -4.51 3.90
C TYR A 90 5.61 -3.22 3.33
N ALA A 91 4.28 -3.17 3.17
CA ALA A 91 3.58 -1.97 2.71
C ALA A 91 3.77 -0.80 3.70
N ILE A 92 3.57 -1.05 5.00
CA ILE A 92 3.76 -0.06 6.06
C ILE A 92 5.22 0.40 6.13
N ALA A 93 6.18 -0.53 6.10
CA ALA A 93 7.61 -0.21 6.17
C ALA A 93 8.05 0.59 4.94
N THR A 94 7.56 0.25 3.74
CA THR A 94 7.81 1.01 2.50
C THR A 94 7.27 2.43 2.62
N ALA A 95 6.04 2.60 3.12
CA ALA A 95 5.45 3.91 3.31
C ALA A 95 6.26 4.77 4.30
N LYS A 96 6.68 4.17 5.43
CA LYS A 96 7.50 4.84 6.45
C LYS A 96 8.87 5.23 5.91
N PHE A 97 9.53 4.35 5.16
CA PHE A 97 10.84 4.62 4.56
C PHE A 97 10.80 5.80 3.59
N LEU A 98 9.73 5.93 2.80
CA LEU A 98 9.60 6.98 1.79
C LEU A 98 9.09 8.31 2.35
N LEU A 99 8.46 8.30 3.52
CA LEU A 99 7.93 9.49 4.16
C LEU A 99 9.08 10.44 4.54
N ARG A 100 9.03 11.69 4.05
CA ARG A 100 10.07 12.72 4.24
C ARG A 100 11.45 12.33 3.69
N ASN A 101 11.53 11.28 2.89
CA ASN A 101 12.77 10.84 2.29
C ASN A 101 13.11 11.76 1.09
N PRO A 102 14.36 12.25 0.94
CA PRO A 102 14.78 13.07 -0.21
C PRO A 102 14.47 12.44 -1.57
N LEU A 103 14.50 11.10 -1.65
CA LEU A 103 14.12 10.34 -2.86
C LEU A 103 12.67 10.56 -3.30
N ASN A 104 11.82 11.08 -2.42
CA ASN A 104 10.37 11.16 -2.58
C ASN A 104 9.81 12.60 -2.50
N GLN A 105 10.65 13.63 -2.64
CA GLN A 105 10.18 15.02 -2.48
C GLN A 105 9.79 15.71 -3.79
N SER A 106 10.37 15.33 -4.93
CA SER A 106 10.18 16.03 -6.20
C SER A 106 10.29 15.10 -7.41
N LEU A 107 9.46 14.05 -7.44
CA LEU A 107 9.39 13.16 -8.60
C LEU A 107 8.84 13.93 -9.82
N PRO A 108 9.04 13.42 -11.04
CA PRO A 108 8.45 14.04 -12.23
C PRO A 108 6.93 14.10 -12.18
N ARG A 109 6.30 13.10 -11.55
CA ARG A 109 4.84 13.03 -11.33
C ARG A 109 4.49 12.04 -10.22
N LYS A 110 3.20 11.98 -9.84
CA LYS A 110 2.67 11.03 -8.84
C LYS A 110 3.10 9.59 -9.11
N PHE A 111 3.51 8.89 -8.06
CA PHE A 111 4.01 7.51 -8.10
C PHE A 111 3.20 6.60 -7.16
N LYS A 112 2.90 5.37 -7.57
CA LYS A 112 1.97 4.47 -6.87
C LYS A 112 2.59 3.10 -6.60
N PHE A 113 2.56 2.68 -5.33
CA PHE A 113 2.80 1.30 -4.92
C PHE A 113 1.47 0.58 -4.64
N ASN A 114 1.45 -0.74 -4.84
CA ASN A 114 0.34 -1.62 -4.44
C ASN A 114 0.85 -3.02 -4.10
N PHE A 115 0.61 -3.46 -2.87
CA PHE A 115 0.86 -4.82 -2.41
C PHE A 115 -0.44 -5.62 -2.47
N SER A 116 -0.42 -6.81 -3.09
CA SER A 116 -1.54 -7.76 -3.04
C SER A 116 -1.29 -8.84 -2.00
N CYS A 117 -2.34 -9.53 -1.55
CA CYS A 117 -2.18 -10.76 -0.77
C CYS A 117 -1.91 -11.98 -1.68
N CYS A 118 -2.57 -12.07 -2.84
CA CYS A 118 -2.37 -13.14 -3.83
C CYS A 118 -2.64 -12.64 -5.26
N GLU A 119 -2.55 -13.52 -6.27
CA GLU A 119 -2.81 -13.13 -7.67
C GLU A 119 -4.27 -12.74 -7.94
N ASN A 120 -5.23 -13.21 -7.12
CA ASN A 120 -6.66 -13.00 -7.34
C ASN A 120 -7.21 -11.68 -6.76
N HIS A 121 -6.51 -11.06 -5.80
CA HIS A 121 -7.09 -10.01 -4.95
C HIS A 121 -6.34 -8.66 -5.04
N GLY A 122 -5.74 -8.34 -6.20
CA GLY A 122 -4.91 -7.15 -6.32
C GLY A 122 -4.86 -6.51 -7.70
N MET A 123 -4.86 -5.18 -7.70
CA MET A 123 -4.64 -4.33 -8.86
C MET A 123 -3.14 -4.01 -9.06
N THR A 124 -2.28 -5.03 -9.04
CA THR A 124 -0.82 -4.85 -9.04
C THR A 124 -0.27 -4.44 -10.40
N ARG A 125 -0.90 -4.89 -11.49
CA ARG A 125 -0.44 -4.59 -12.87
C ARG A 125 -0.87 -3.21 -13.38
N ILE A 126 -1.62 -2.43 -12.61
CA ILE A 126 -2.13 -1.11 -13.03
C ILE A 126 -1.58 0.06 -12.19
N VAL A 127 -0.48 -0.18 -11.48
CA VAL A 127 0.24 0.81 -10.70
C VAL A 127 1.70 0.90 -11.14
N ASP A 128 2.40 1.93 -10.67
CA ASP A 128 3.81 2.15 -11.03
C ASP A 128 4.67 0.98 -10.51
N VAL A 129 4.45 0.54 -9.26
CA VAL A 129 5.07 -0.67 -8.68
C VAL A 129 4.02 -1.56 -8.02
N GLY A 130 3.78 -2.74 -8.57
CA GLY A 130 2.87 -3.75 -8.03
C GLY A 130 3.64 -4.93 -7.46
N LEU A 131 3.21 -5.45 -6.31
CA LEU A 131 3.92 -6.51 -5.61
C LEU A 131 2.97 -7.62 -5.17
N ILE A 132 3.36 -8.86 -5.43
CA ILE A 132 2.62 -10.05 -4.98
C ILE A 132 3.60 -10.91 -4.17
N PRO A 133 3.29 -11.27 -2.91
CA PRO A 133 4.15 -12.09 -2.08
C PRO A 133 4.30 -13.50 -2.67
N GLN A 134 5.52 -14.03 -2.62
CA GLN A 134 5.86 -15.37 -3.08
C GLN A 134 6.88 -16.03 -2.14
N ILE A 135 6.79 -17.35 -2.01
CA ILE A 135 7.82 -18.16 -1.37
C ILE A 135 8.42 -19.06 -2.44
N ARG A 136 9.75 -19.12 -2.51
CA ARG A 136 10.47 -20.05 -3.36
C ARG A 136 11.51 -20.81 -2.55
N GLU A 137 11.69 -22.07 -2.89
CA GLU A 137 12.79 -22.86 -2.39
C GLU A 137 14.04 -22.55 -3.23
N ILE A 138 15.07 -22.01 -2.59
CA ILE A 138 16.37 -21.69 -3.20
C ILE A 138 17.42 -22.27 -2.27
N ASP A 139 18.33 -23.08 -2.81
CA ASP A 139 19.40 -23.76 -2.06
C ASP A 139 18.89 -24.54 -0.83
N GLY A 140 17.73 -25.21 -0.97
CA GLY A 140 17.09 -26.00 0.09
C GLY A 140 16.49 -25.17 1.24
N LYS A 141 16.34 -23.85 1.05
CA LYS A 141 15.72 -22.95 2.02
C LYS A 141 14.53 -22.22 1.40
N ASN A 142 13.42 -22.17 2.14
CA ASN A 142 12.28 -21.34 1.78
C ASN A 142 12.63 -19.86 1.95
N GLN A 143 12.79 -19.15 0.84
CA GLN A 143 13.04 -17.73 0.81
C GLN A 143 11.75 -16.96 0.49
N ARG A 144 11.49 -15.89 1.27
CA ARG A 144 10.40 -14.96 1.01
C ARG A 144 10.83 -13.93 -0.02
N GLY A 145 9.87 -13.53 -0.85
CA GLY A 145 10.09 -12.51 -1.86
C GLY A 145 8.80 -12.07 -2.52
N PHE A 146 8.94 -11.42 -3.66
CA PHE A 146 7.83 -10.82 -4.38
C PHE A 146 7.98 -11.05 -5.88
N LYS A 147 6.84 -11.25 -6.54
CA LYS A 147 6.68 -11.01 -7.97
C LYS A 147 6.38 -9.53 -8.16
N ILE A 148 7.32 -8.80 -8.77
CA ILE A 148 7.23 -7.35 -8.93
C ILE A 148 6.82 -7.00 -10.36
N PHE A 149 5.83 -6.11 -10.48
CA PHE A 149 5.38 -5.53 -11.75
C PHE A 149 5.70 -4.04 -11.80
N LEU A 150 6.20 -3.56 -12.93
CA LEU A 150 6.61 -2.17 -13.12
C LEU A 150 5.93 -1.54 -14.34
N GLY A 151 5.68 -0.24 -14.26
CA GLY A 151 5.27 0.58 -15.42
C GLY A 151 3.77 0.50 -15.76
N GLY A 152 2.95 -0.04 -14.87
CA GLY A 152 1.51 -0.06 -15.04
C GLY A 152 0.85 1.29 -14.77
N GLY A 153 -0.34 1.50 -15.33
CA GLY A 153 -1.12 2.68 -14.98
C GLY A 153 -2.31 2.93 -15.88
N LEU A 154 -3.43 3.34 -15.26
CA LEU A 154 -4.63 3.79 -15.97
C LEU A 154 -4.59 5.31 -16.25
N GLY A 155 -5.14 5.73 -17.39
CA GLY A 155 -5.28 7.12 -17.81
C GLY A 155 -5.62 7.21 -19.30
N ASN A 156 -5.40 8.38 -19.92
CA ASN A 156 -5.68 8.59 -21.34
C ASN A 156 -5.00 7.54 -22.24
N LYS A 157 -3.74 7.20 -21.94
CA LYS A 157 -3.12 5.96 -22.41
C LYS A 157 -2.86 5.07 -21.20
N SER A 158 -3.42 3.88 -21.25
CA SER A 158 -3.31 2.88 -20.19
C SER A 158 -2.31 1.80 -20.59
N TYR A 159 -1.48 1.38 -19.64
CA TYR A 159 -0.47 0.35 -19.85
C TYR A 159 -0.55 -0.68 -18.71
N VAL A 160 -0.32 -1.93 -19.06
CA VAL A 160 -0.24 -3.04 -18.11
C VAL A 160 1.22 -3.17 -17.67
N GLY A 161 1.44 -3.31 -16.37
CA GLY A 161 2.76 -3.48 -15.79
C GLY A 161 3.42 -4.78 -16.24
N HIS A 162 4.71 -4.68 -16.49
CA HIS A 162 5.57 -5.79 -16.89
C HIS A 162 6.24 -6.40 -15.67
N GLN A 163 6.39 -7.72 -15.67
CA GLN A 163 7.04 -8.44 -14.58
C GLN A 163 8.56 -8.22 -14.64
N LEU A 164 9.15 -7.71 -13.55
CA LEU A 164 10.58 -7.37 -13.46
C LEU A 164 11.48 -8.61 -13.59
N GLU A 165 11.19 -9.66 -12.84
CA GLU A 165 11.89 -10.94 -12.86
C GLU A 165 10.96 -11.99 -12.24
N ASP A 166 11.36 -13.26 -12.27
CA ASP A 166 10.55 -14.35 -11.75
C ASP A 166 10.38 -14.31 -10.22
N PHE A 167 11.39 -13.82 -9.51
CA PHE A 167 11.38 -13.71 -8.06
C PHE A 167 12.36 -12.64 -7.59
N THR A 168 11.86 -11.67 -6.85
CA THR A 168 12.69 -10.69 -6.14
C THR A 168 12.71 -11.05 -4.66
N SER A 169 13.87 -11.35 -4.09
CA SER A 169 14.04 -11.56 -2.65
C SER A 169 13.48 -10.39 -1.84
N ASP A 170 12.92 -10.65 -0.67
CA ASP A 170 12.45 -9.60 0.23
C ASP A 170 13.58 -8.68 0.73
N GLU A 171 14.83 -9.18 0.76
CA GLU A 171 16.03 -8.38 0.99
C GLU A 171 16.30 -7.38 -0.15
N ASP A 172 15.93 -7.72 -1.38
CA ASP A 172 16.12 -6.88 -2.56
C ASP A 172 14.94 -5.94 -2.84
N LEU A 173 13.84 -6.07 -2.09
CA LEU A 173 12.63 -5.26 -2.27
C LEU A 173 12.91 -3.76 -2.14
N LEU A 174 13.60 -3.36 -1.06
CA LEU A 174 13.88 -1.94 -0.81
C LEU A 174 14.84 -1.37 -1.84
N TYR A 175 15.91 -2.11 -2.17
CA TYR A 175 16.87 -1.72 -3.21
C TYR A 175 16.18 -1.57 -4.57
N THR A 176 15.28 -2.50 -4.92
CA THR A 176 14.48 -2.43 -6.14
C THR A 176 13.60 -1.18 -6.14
N SER A 177 12.93 -0.89 -5.03
CA SER A 177 12.05 0.29 -4.89
C SER A 177 12.82 1.60 -5.05
N ILE A 178 14.00 1.71 -4.43
CA ILE A 178 14.90 2.87 -4.57
C ILE A 178 15.39 3.01 -6.00
N ALA A 179 15.82 1.91 -6.63
CA ALA A 179 16.33 1.91 -8.00
C ALA A 179 15.28 2.43 -8.99
N VAL A 180 14.03 1.94 -8.89
CA VAL A 180 12.93 2.39 -9.75
C VAL A 180 12.63 3.87 -9.53
N LEU A 181 12.59 4.33 -8.27
CA LEU A 181 12.37 5.75 -7.96
C LEU A 181 13.48 6.64 -8.52
N GLN A 182 14.76 6.26 -8.36
CA GLN A 182 15.89 7.01 -8.89
C GLN A 182 15.91 7.07 -10.42
N ILE A 183 15.55 5.98 -11.10
CA ILE A 183 15.42 5.94 -12.56
C ILE A 183 14.30 6.88 -13.00
N PHE A 184 13.14 6.78 -12.37
CA PHE A 184 12.02 7.65 -12.69
C PHE A 184 12.35 9.12 -12.43
N ASP A 185 12.99 9.44 -11.31
CA ASP A 185 13.38 10.80 -10.95
C ASP A 185 14.33 11.45 -11.97
N ARG A 186 15.30 10.67 -12.45
CA ARG A 186 16.34 11.10 -13.39
C ARG A 186 15.86 11.18 -14.83
N MET A 187 15.05 10.20 -15.27
CA MET A 187 14.73 10.00 -16.68
C MET A 187 13.29 10.34 -17.04
N GLY A 188 12.41 10.52 -16.05
CA GLY A 188 11.03 10.89 -16.30
C GLY A 188 10.92 12.30 -16.86
N ASP A 189 10.03 12.48 -17.83
CA ASP A 189 9.73 13.79 -18.40
C ASP A 189 9.18 14.73 -17.30
N ARG A 190 9.67 15.96 -17.27
CA ARG A 190 9.21 17.04 -16.38
C ARG A 190 8.56 18.19 -17.14
N LYS A 191 8.71 18.23 -18.47
CA LYS A 191 8.19 19.29 -19.34
C LYS A 191 6.76 18.97 -19.79
N ASN A 192 6.51 17.77 -20.32
CA ASN A 192 5.20 17.42 -20.87
C ASN A 192 4.28 16.79 -19.81
N MET A 193 3.56 17.60 -19.05
CA MET A 193 2.69 17.14 -17.95
C MET A 193 1.70 16.00 -18.32
N ALA A 194 1.31 15.87 -19.59
CA ALA A 194 0.45 14.79 -20.07
C ALA A 194 1.17 13.42 -20.17
N ARG A 195 2.51 13.41 -20.31
CA ARG A 195 3.38 12.23 -20.49
C ARG A 195 4.38 12.01 -19.35
N ASN A 196 4.36 12.80 -18.28
CA ASN A 196 5.30 12.71 -17.16
C ASN A 196 5.13 11.49 -16.21
N ARG A 197 4.29 10.48 -16.53
CA ARG A 197 4.11 9.28 -15.68
C ARG A 197 5.09 8.18 -16.06
N MET A 198 5.51 7.36 -15.10
CA MET A 198 6.48 6.28 -15.33
C MET A 198 6.07 5.32 -16.44
N ARG A 199 4.78 5.02 -16.60
CA ARG A 199 4.26 4.20 -17.70
C ARG A 199 4.68 4.68 -19.10
N TYR A 200 4.77 6.00 -19.31
CA TYR A 200 5.22 6.56 -20.59
C TYR A 200 6.73 6.40 -20.76
N LEU A 201 7.49 6.62 -19.69
CA LEU A 201 8.93 6.35 -19.68
C LEU A 201 9.24 4.89 -20.05
N VAL A 202 8.55 3.93 -19.43
CA VAL A 202 8.73 2.50 -19.70
C VAL A 202 8.36 2.17 -21.15
N HIS A 203 7.23 2.70 -21.64
CA HIS A 203 6.78 2.48 -23.01
C HIS A 203 7.73 3.08 -24.07
N GLU A 204 8.19 4.32 -23.88
CA GLU A 204 9.09 5.01 -24.82
C GLU A 204 10.50 4.41 -24.82
N MET A 205 10.97 3.95 -23.66
CA MET A 205 12.28 3.32 -23.53
C MET A 205 12.32 1.89 -24.08
N GLY A 206 11.17 1.21 -24.05
CA GLY A 206 11.08 -0.24 -24.27
C GLY A 206 11.36 -1.02 -22.98
N TRP A 207 10.60 -2.09 -22.78
CA TRP A 207 10.64 -2.88 -21.53
C TRP A 207 12.01 -3.48 -21.24
N GLU A 208 12.65 -4.14 -22.20
CA GLU A 208 13.94 -4.82 -22.02
C GLU A 208 15.03 -3.86 -21.54
N LYS A 209 15.09 -2.67 -22.15
CA LYS A 209 16.03 -1.62 -21.77
C LYS A 209 15.73 -1.08 -20.38
N PHE A 210 14.46 -0.84 -20.05
CA PHE A 210 14.06 -0.37 -18.73
C PHE A 210 14.38 -1.42 -17.65
N GLN A 211 14.06 -2.69 -17.88
CA GLN A 211 14.35 -3.82 -17.01
C GLN A 211 15.85 -3.92 -16.72
N GLY A 212 16.69 -3.89 -17.77
CA GLY A 212 18.14 -3.92 -17.61
C GLY A 212 18.69 -2.74 -16.78
N LEU A 213 18.14 -1.54 -16.97
CA LEU A 213 18.50 -0.38 -16.15
C LEU A 213 18.10 -0.54 -14.68
N VAL A 214 16.90 -1.07 -14.40
CA VAL A 214 16.43 -1.32 -13.03
C VAL A 214 17.34 -2.32 -12.32
N LEU A 215 17.68 -3.44 -12.96
CA LEU A 215 18.55 -4.46 -12.39
C LEU A 215 19.96 -3.93 -12.13
N LYS A 216 20.52 -3.18 -13.09
CA LYS A 216 21.83 -2.52 -12.93
C LYS A 216 21.81 -1.51 -11.79
N GLN A 217 20.79 -0.66 -11.73
CA GLN A 217 20.68 0.35 -10.68
C GLN A 217 20.46 -0.28 -9.30
N ARG A 218 19.68 -1.36 -9.20
CA ARG A 218 19.50 -2.13 -7.96
C ARG A 218 20.84 -2.64 -7.42
N ALA A 219 21.68 -3.21 -8.29
CA ALA A 219 23.02 -3.66 -7.89
C ALA A 219 23.88 -2.51 -7.36
N ILE A 220 23.83 -1.33 -8.00
CA ILE A 220 24.54 -0.12 -7.54
C ILE A 220 24.01 0.33 -6.17
N VAL A 221 22.69 0.41 -5.97
CA VAL A 221 22.11 0.81 -4.67
C VAL A 221 22.52 -0.17 -3.57
N ARG A 222 22.52 -1.47 -3.87
CA ARG A 222 22.92 -2.52 -2.92
C ARG A 222 24.38 -2.43 -2.50
N THR A 223 25.29 -2.05 -3.41
CA THR A 223 26.73 -1.94 -3.10
C THR A 223 27.11 -0.60 -2.47
N THR A 224 26.36 0.47 -2.75
CA THR A 224 26.66 1.83 -2.27
C THR A 224 26.06 2.15 -0.92
N GLN A 225 25.05 1.41 -0.46
CA GLN A 225 24.53 1.60 0.90
C GLN A 225 25.47 1.00 1.93
N SER A 226 26.10 1.87 2.73
CA SER A 226 27.08 1.53 3.76
C SER A 226 26.51 0.67 4.90
N VAL A 227 25.18 0.61 5.02
CA VAL A 227 24.46 -0.18 6.00
C VAL A 227 23.43 -1.01 5.25
N ILE A 228 23.29 -2.29 5.62
CA ILE A 228 22.21 -3.14 5.11
C ILE A 228 20.88 -2.54 5.57
N VAL A 229 20.23 -1.77 4.70
CA VAL A 229 18.92 -1.19 5.00
C VAL A 229 17.87 -2.27 4.72
N ARG A 230 17.45 -2.96 5.78
CA ARG A 230 16.30 -3.87 5.74
C ARG A 230 15.08 -3.13 6.23
N LEU A 231 13.94 -3.35 5.56
CA LEU A 231 12.66 -2.94 6.09
C LEU A 231 12.44 -3.66 7.43
N ASN A 232 12.11 -2.91 8.48
CA ASN A 232 11.71 -3.53 9.74
C ASN A 232 10.30 -4.10 9.57
N THR A 233 10.24 -5.38 9.20
CA THR A 233 9.01 -6.13 8.98
C THR A 233 8.70 -7.09 10.12
N LYS A 234 9.48 -7.03 11.22
CA LYS A 234 9.23 -7.84 12.41
C LYS A 234 7.94 -7.38 13.06
N GLN A 235 6.84 -8.02 12.68
CA GLN A 235 5.74 -8.23 13.60
C GLN A 235 6.08 -9.48 14.38
N SER A 236 6.21 -9.34 15.70
CA SER A 236 5.98 -10.48 16.58
C SER A 236 4.64 -11.07 16.18
N ALA A 237 4.54 -12.38 16.00
CA ALA A 237 3.25 -13.02 15.93
C ALA A 237 2.52 -12.59 17.20
N ASN A 238 1.56 -11.67 17.08
CA ASN A 238 0.69 -11.34 18.18
C ASN A 238 -0.16 -12.58 18.34
N GLU A 239 0.31 -13.52 19.16
CA GLU A 239 -0.55 -14.56 19.71
C GLU A 239 -1.80 -13.86 20.19
N ILE A 240 -2.96 -14.40 19.82
CA ILE A 240 -4.24 -13.88 20.27
C ILE A 240 -4.29 -14.18 21.78
N LYS A 241 -3.76 -13.24 22.59
CA LYS A 241 -3.63 -13.41 24.05
C LYS A 241 -4.97 -13.48 24.75
N ARG A 242 -6.02 -12.95 24.11
CA ARG A 242 -7.40 -12.95 24.60
C ARG A 242 -8.32 -13.23 23.42
N PRO A 243 -8.80 -14.47 23.25
CA PRO A 243 -9.92 -14.69 22.35
C PRO A 243 -11.09 -13.82 22.84
N ILE A 244 -11.70 -13.07 21.94
CA ILE A 244 -12.92 -12.34 22.25
C ILE A 244 -14.00 -13.41 22.44
N SER A 245 -14.43 -13.64 23.68
CA SER A 245 -15.64 -14.40 23.94
C SER A 245 -16.81 -13.51 23.55
N VAL A 246 -17.44 -13.81 22.42
CA VAL A 246 -18.80 -13.32 22.18
C VAL A 246 -19.65 -13.97 23.27
N SER A 247 -20.25 -13.17 24.15
CA SER A 247 -21.14 -13.68 25.18
C SER A 247 -22.21 -14.54 24.52
N ASP A 248 -22.41 -15.76 25.00
CA ASP A 248 -23.55 -16.64 24.68
C ASP A 248 -24.89 -16.06 25.20
N GLU A 249 -25.03 -14.72 25.28
CA GLU A 249 -26.33 -14.09 25.34
C GLU A 249 -27.01 -14.31 24.00
N SER A 250 -27.57 -15.51 23.89
CA SER A 250 -28.34 -16.06 22.79
C SER A 250 -29.63 -15.25 22.64
N GLY A 251 -29.52 -14.05 22.08
CA GLY A 251 -30.60 -13.49 21.31
C GLY A 251 -30.88 -14.43 20.14
N SER A 252 -32.17 -14.62 19.80
CA SER A 252 -32.54 -15.38 18.60
C SER A 252 -31.77 -14.85 17.40
N THR A 253 -31.08 -15.72 16.65
CA THR A 253 -30.41 -15.36 15.40
C THR A 253 -31.38 -14.58 14.52
N PRO A 254 -31.09 -13.31 14.19
CA PRO A 254 -32.02 -12.49 13.43
C PRO A 254 -32.33 -13.10 12.06
N ASP A 255 -33.57 -12.95 11.60
CA ASP A 255 -33.94 -13.31 10.24
C ASP A 255 -33.02 -12.61 9.24
N GLY A 256 -32.38 -13.39 8.37
CA GLY A 256 -31.43 -12.89 7.38
C GLY A 256 -29.94 -12.96 7.77
N TYR A 257 -29.59 -13.33 9.01
CA TYR A 257 -28.18 -13.46 9.44
C TYR A 257 -27.38 -14.43 8.55
N ALA A 258 -27.96 -15.57 8.18
CA ALA A 258 -27.30 -16.54 7.30
C ALA A 258 -26.99 -15.95 5.91
N ARG A 259 -27.88 -15.08 5.40
CA ARG A 259 -27.66 -14.38 4.12
C ARG A 259 -26.54 -13.36 4.28
N TRP A 260 -26.58 -12.53 5.32
CA TRP A 260 -25.54 -11.55 5.63
C TRP A 260 -24.16 -12.21 5.79
N LEU A 261 -24.08 -13.31 6.55
CA LEU A 261 -22.85 -14.07 6.76
C LEU A 261 -22.26 -14.51 5.42
N LYS A 262 -23.10 -15.00 4.49
CA LYS A 262 -22.67 -15.44 3.17
C LYS A 262 -22.29 -14.30 2.22
N SER A 263 -22.97 -13.15 2.28
CA SER A 263 -22.78 -12.05 1.33
C SER A 263 -21.72 -11.04 1.73
N THR A 264 -21.45 -10.92 3.03
CA THR A 264 -20.79 -9.75 3.62
C THR A 264 -19.52 -10.14 4.39
N THR A 265 -19.27 -11.44 4.57
CA THR A 265 -18.07 -11.92 5.27
C THR A 265 -17.16 -12.74 4.38
N TYR A 266 -15.90 -12.80 4.76
CA TYR A 266 -14.87 -13.66 4.17
C TYR A 266 -14.23 -14.46 5.29
N LYS A 267 -14.26 -15.79 5.16
CA LYS A 267 -13.64 -16.69 6.13
C LYS A 267 -12.12 -16.48 6.10
N GLN A 268 -11.52 -16.26 7.26
CA GLN A 268 -10.08 -16.10 7.37
C GLN A 268 -9.37 -17.45 7.40
N LYS A 269 -8.07 -17.47 7.09
CA LYS A 269 -7.21 -18.65 7.27
C LYS A 269 -7.05 -19.05 8.74
N GLN A 270 -7.27 -18.11 9.67
CA GLN A 270 -7.31 -18.36 11.10
C GLN A 270 -8.64 -19.01 11.50
N GLU A 271 -8.57 -20.17 12.13
CA GLU A 271 -9.75 -20.93 12.52
C GLU A 271 -10.67 -20.16 13.47
N GLY A 272 -11.96 -20.11 13.16
CA GLY A 272 -12.98 -19.41 13.96
C GLY A 272 -13.10 -17.91 13.69
N TYR A 273 -12.32 -17.35 12.75
CA TYR A 273 -12.36 -15.92 12.43
C TYR A 273 -12.89 -15.63 11.02
N SER A 274 -13.58 -14.49 10.89
CA SER A 274 -14.10 -13.98 9.62
C SER A 274 -13.83 -12.47 9.51
N SER A 275 -13.49 -12.01 8.31
CA SER A 275 -13.46 -10.59 7.96
C SER A 275 -14.84 -10.14 7.52
N VAL A 276 -15.24 -8.92 7.91
CA VAL A 276 -16.52 -8.32 7.53
C VAL A 276 -16.26 -7.16 6.57
N PHE A 277 -16.99 -7.12 5.46
CA PHE A 277 -16.96 -6.00 4.51
C PHE A 277 -18.17 -5.10 4.74
N ILE A 278 -17.93 -3.85 5.10
CA ILE A 278 -18.99 -2.86 5.26
C ILE A 278 -19.02 -1.99 4.01
N THR A 279 -20.14 -2.00 3.30
CA THR A 279 -20.35 -1.13 2.14
C THR A 279 -20.62 0.29 2.62
N LEU A 280 -19.83 1.23 2.14
CA LEU A 280 -20.08 2.66 2.30
C LEU A 280 -20.73 3.18 1.02
N GLU A 281 -21.88 3.86 1.13
CA GLU A 281 -22.53 4.46 -0.03
C GLU A 281 -21.66 5.63 -0.55
N ALA A 282 -21.11 5.47 -1.76
CA ALA A 282 -20.18 6.40 -2.42
C ALA A 282 -18.82 6.65 -1.75
N GLY A 283 -18.54 6.03 -0.58
CA GLY A 283 -17.25 6.09 0.11
C GLY A 283 -17.09 7.27 1.05
#